data_AF-A0AAE2YFS5-F1
#
_entry.id   AF-A0AAE2YFS5-F1
#
_cell.length_a   1.000
_cell.length_b   1.000
_cell.length_c   1.000
_cell.angle_alpha   90.00
_cell.angle_beta   90.00
_cell.angle_gamma   90.00
#
_symmetry.space_group_name_H-M   'P 1'
#
loop_
_entity.id
_entity.type
_entity.pdbx_description
1 polymer ?
#
loop_
_entity_poly.entity_id
_entity_poly.type
_entity_poly.pdbx_seq_one_letter_code
_entity_poly.pdbx_strand_id
1 'polypeptide(L)'
;MGIGGGLGLAAGLPAIIIGIIDLIIAWGLLSLKGWARILAIVFAILSLLGGIMSLFPLSLTSIIGIILIIINIVILWYLFKPEVKSAFQ
;
A
#
# COMPACT_ATOMS: atom_id res chain seq x y z
N MET A 1 -8.46 14.99 30.92
CA MET A 1 -8.24 14.13 29.75
C MET A 1 -6.93 13.41 29.96
N GLY A 2 -7.00 12.11 30.29
CA GLY A 2 -5.81 11.33 30.64
C GLY A 2 -4.88 11.13 29.44
N ILE A 3 -3.62 10.84 29.72
CA ILE A 3 -2.52 10.63 28.77
C ILE A 3 -2.91 9.70 27.61
N GLY A 4 -3.82 8.72 27.85
CA GLY A 4 -4.39 7.85 26.80
C GLY A 4 -5.30 8.54 25.78
N GLY A 5 -6.01 9.62 26.14
CA GLY A 5 -6.82 10.41 25.21
C GLY A 5 -5.98 11.30 24.28
N GLY A 6 -4.86 11.84 24.79
CA GLY A 6 -3.90 12.59 23.98
C GLY A 6 -3.11 11.72 23.01
N LEU A 7 -2.66 10.54 23.46
CA LEU A 7 -1.96 9.56 22.63
C LEU A 7 -2.87 8.93 21.56
N GLY A 8 -4.14 8.68 21.88
CA GLY A 8 -5.13 8.17 20.94
C GLY A 8 -5.40 9.14 19.78
N LEU A 9 -5.49 10.45 20.06
CA LEU A 9 -5.65 11.47 19.01
C LEU A 9 -4.37 11.68 18.20
N ALA A 10 -3.20 11.60 18.84
CA ALA A 10 -1.91 11.72 18.17
C ALA A 10 -1.62 10.57 17.18
N ALA A 11 -2.09 9.35 17.48
CA ALA A 11 -1.95 8.21 16.56
C ALA A 11 -3.13 8.08 15.58
N GLY A 12 -4.34 8.47 15.99
CA GLY A 12 -5.55 8.34 15.19
C GLY A 12 -5.61 9.32 14.02
N LEU A 13 -5.21 10.58 14.22
CA LEU A 13 -5.29 11.60 13.16
C LEU A 13 -4.39 11.27 11.95
N PRO A 14 -3.11 10.87 12.12
CA PRO A 14 -2.28 10.42 10.99
C PRO A 14 -2.86 9.21 10.26
N ALA A 15 -3.40 8.24 10.99
CA ALA A 15 -4.00 7.04 10.39
C ALA A 15 -5.21 7.38 9.50
N ILE A 16 -6.05 8.33 9.94
CA ILE A 16 -7.19 8.83 9.13
C ILE A 16 -6.69 9.50 7.86
N ILE A 17 -5.65 10.35 7.95
CA ILE A 17 -5.07 11.03 6.78
C ILE A 17 -4.55 10.01 5.76
N ILE A 18 -3.81 9.00 6.23
CA ILE A 18 -3.31 7.91 5.37
C ILE A 18 -4.48 7.18 4.71
N GLY A 19 -5.53 6.85 5.46
CA GLY A 19 -6.72 6.19 4.90
C GLY A 19 -7.43 7.01 3.82
N ILE A 20 -7.49 8.35 3.96
CA ILE A 20 -8.05 9.22 2.93
C ILE A 20 -7.18 9.20 1.66
N ILE A 21 -5.85 9.22 1.81
CA ILE A 21 -4.92 9.12 0.69
C ILE A 21 -5.12 7.79 -0.06
N ASP A 22 -5.26 6.68 0.68
CA ASP A 22 -5.52 5.37 0.09
C ASP A 22 -6.83 5.33 -0.69
N LEU A 23 -7.89 5.96 -0.18
CA LEU A 23 -9.17 6.09 -0.90
C LEU A 23 -9.04 6.90 -2.20
N ILE A 24 -8.26 7.99 -2.18
CA ILE A 24 -7.99 8.80 -3.37
C ILE A 24 -7.25 7.97 -4.42
N ILE A 25 -6.24 7.20 -4.02
CA ILE A 25 -5.49 6.32 -4.92
C ILE A 25 -6.39 5.21 -5.47
N ALA A 26 -7.21 4.59 -4.62
CA ALA A 26 -8.17 3.56 -5.03
C ALA A 26 -9.17 4.10 -6.04
N TRP A 27 -9.71 5.31 -5.82
CA TRP A 27 -10.58 5.98 -6.78
C TRP A 27 -9.86 6.28 -8.10
N GLY A 28 -8.61 6.70 -8.05
CA GLY A 28 -7.78 6.91 -9.24
C GLY A 28 -7.51 5.61 -10.02
N LEU A 29 -7.32 4.49 -9.33
CA LEU A 29 -7.17 3.16 -9.94
C LEU A 29 -8.47 2.69 -10.59
N LEU A 30 -9.62 2.85 -9.91
CA LEU A 30 -10.94 2.54 -10.45
C LEU A 30 -11.30 3.41 -11.66
N SER A 31 -10.86 4.66 -11.66
CA SER A 31 -11.06 5.61 -12.76
C SER A 31 -10.01 5.49 -13.87
N LEU A 32 -9.14 4.48 -13.80
CA LEU A 32 -8.08 4.20 -14.77
C LEU A 32 -7.19 5.41 -15.08
N LYS A 33 -6.84 6.20 -14.05
CA LYS A 33 -5.97 7.38 -14.23
C LYS A 33 -4.49 6.99 -14.20
N GLY A 34 -3.71 7.49 -15.16
CA GLY A 34 -2.28 7.21 -15.28
C GLY A 34 -1.46 7.56 -14.02
N TRP A 35 -1.82 8.65 -13.33
CA TRP A 35 -1.15 9.05 -12.08
C TRP A 35 -1.35 8.03 -10.94
N ALA A 36 -2.54 7.43 -10.84
CA ALA A 36 -2.86 6.46 -9.80
C ALA A 36 -2.10 5.14 -10.00
N ARG A 37 -1.89 4.74 -11.26
CA ARG A 37 -1.03 3.60 -11.60
C ARG A 37 0.42 3.81 -11.18
N ILE A 38 0.99 5.00 -11.41
CA ILE A 38 2.35 5.32 -10.97
C ILE A 38 2.45 5.25 -9.44
N LEU A 39 1.50 5.86 -8.73
CA LEU A 39 1.47 5.79 -7.26
C LEU A 39 1.35 4.35 -6.77
N ALA A 40 0.48 3.54 -7.34
CA ALA A 40 0.32 2.14 -6.95
C ALA A 40 1.60 1.32 -7.17
N ILE A 41 2.32 1.55 -8.27
CA ILE A 41 3.63 0.92 -8.52
C ILE A 41 4.64 1.34 -7.44
N VAL A 42 4.73 2.63 -7.14
CA VAL A 42 5.64 3.16 -6.12
C VAL A 42 5.32 2.55 -4.74
N PHE A 43 4.06 2.56 -4.33
CA PHE A 43 3.63 1.96 -3.07
C PHE A 43 3.88 0.46 -3.01
N ALA A 44 3.66 -0.28 -4.10
CA ALA A 44 3.93 -1.71 -4.16
C ALA A 44 5.44 -2.00 -4.01
N ILE A 45 6.31 -1.21 -4.64
CA ILE A 45 7.77 -1.33 -4.48
C ILE A 45 8.19 -1.01 -3.04
N LEU A 46 7.70 0.08 -2.46
CA LEU A 46 7.99 0.43 -1.06
C LEU A 46 7.51 -0.67 -0.10
N SER A 47 6.34 -1.24 -0.35
CA SER A 47 5.79 -2.35 0.43
C SER A 47 6.63 -3.62 0.31
N LEU A 48 7.19 -3.91 -0.87
CA LEU A 48 8.13 -5.02 -1.06
C LEU A 48 9.41 -4.80 -0.28
N LEU A 49 10.00 -3.61 -0.33
CA LEU A 49 11.20 -3.28 0.42
C LEU A 49 10.97 -3.38 1.94
N GLY A 50 9.84 -2.86 2.44
CA GLY A 50 9.46 -3.01 3.84
C GLY A 50 9.16 -4.46 4.23
N GLY A 51 8.50 -5.22 3.34
CA GLY A 51 8.21 -6.63 3.51
C GLY A 51 9.47 -7.47 3.67
N ILE A 52 10.50 -7.22 2.84
CA ILE A 52 11.80 -7.90 2.95
C ILE A 52 12.47 -7.62 4.30
N MET A 53 12.42 -6.38 4.79
CA MET A 53 12.95 -6.02 6.11
C MET A 53 12.18 -6.70 7.25
N SER A 54 10.87 -6.93 7.08
CA SER A 54 10.02 -7.59 8.08
C SER A 54 10.26 -9.11 8.22
N LEU A 55 11.00 -9.72 7.29
CA LEU A 55 11.32 -11.16 7.34
C LEU A 55 12.36 -11.50 8.43
N PHE A 56 13.05 -10.50 8.99
CA PHE A 56 13.95 -10.65 10.13
C PHE A 56 13.29 -10.01 11.36
N PRO A 57 12.51 -10.75 12.19
CA PRO A 57 12.73 -12.13 12.66
C PRO A 57 11.74 -13.17 12.12
N LEU A 58 12.20 -14.42 11.94
CA LEU A 58 11.40 -15.61 11.60
C LEU A 58 10.34 -15.87 12.68
N SER A 59 9.16 -15.30 12.50
CA SER A 59 8.05 -15.29 13.46
C SER A 59 6.73 -15.56 12.72
N LEU A 60 5.62 -15.81 13.41
CA LEU A 60 4.31 -16.03 12.76
C LEU A 60 3.88 -14.84 11.87
N THR A 61 4.36 -13.62 12.16
CA THR A 61 4.23 -12.43 11.31
C THR A 61 4.89 -12.57 9.93
N SER A 62 5.83 -13.49 9.77
CA SER A 62 6.49 -13.76 8.49
C SER A 62 5.56 -14.36 7.44
N ILE A 63 4.53 -15.13 7.83
CA ILE A 63 3.56 -15.72 6.86
C ILE A 63 2.74 -14.61 6.20
N ILE A 64 2.25 -13.65 7.00
CA ILE A 64 1.49 -12.49 6.50
C ILE A 64 2.40 -11.64 5.59
N GLY A 65 3.66 -11.43 5.98
CA GLY A 65 4.65 -10.72 5.17
C GLY A 65 4.87 -11.38 3.80
N ILE A 66 5.00 -12.71 3.75
CA ILE A 66 5.16 -13.47 2.50
C ILE A 66 3.92 -13.31 1.59
N ILE A 67 2.72 -13.41 2.15
CA ILE A 67 1.47 -13.23 1.38
C ILE A 67 1.42 -11.82 0.78
N LEU A 68 1.75 -10.79 1.57
CA LEU A 68 1.79 -9.40 1.10
C LEU A 68 2.84 -9.20 0.00
N ILE A 69 4.01 -9.83 0.11
CA ILE A 69 5.05 -9.80 -0.92
C ILE A 69 4.51 -10.38 -2.24
N ILE A 70 3.86 -11.55 -2.18
CA ILE A 70 3.28 -12.19 -3.37
C ILE A 70 2.22 -11.30 -4.01
N ILE A 71 1.31 -10.72 -3.21
CA ILE A 71 0.28 -9.81 -3.70
C ILE A 71 0.91 -8.60 -4.41
N ASN A 72 1.93 -7.98 -3.81
CA ASN A 72 2.60 -6.83 -4.41
C ASN A 72 3.32 -7.19 -5.73
N ILE A 73 3.94 -8.37 -5.81
CA ILE A 73 4.53 -8.87 -7.05
C ILE A 73 3.46 -9.03 -8.14
N VAL A 74 2.31 -9.61 -7.79
CA VAL A 74 1.19 -9.79 -8.73
C VAL A 74 0.62 -8.44 -9.18
N ILE A 75 0.48 -7.49 -8.27
CA ILE A 75 0.02 -6.12 -8.59
C ILE A 75 0.99 -5.45 -9.57
N LEU A 76 2.29 -5.50 -9.31
CA LEU A 76 3.30 -4.93 -10.20
C LEU A 76 3.25 -5.59 -11.57
N TRP A 77 3.22 -6.92 -11.62
CA TRP A 77 3.11 -7.66 -12.87
C TRP A 77 1.87 -7.27 -13.67
N TYR A 78 0.71 -7.17 -13.01
CA TYR A 78 -0.54 -6.74 -13.64
C TYR A 78 -0.47 -5.30 -14.15
N LEU A 79 0.02 -4.37 -13.33
CA LEU A 79 0.15 -2.96 -13.70
C LEU A 79 1.17 -2.75 -14.83
N PHE A 80 2.20 -3.57 -14.97
CA PHE A 80 3.16 -3.47 -16.09
C PHE A 80 2.65 -4.06 -17.40
N LYS A 81 1.57 -4.84 -17.39
CA LYS A 81 1.01 -5.45 -18.60
C LYS A 81 0.63 -4.38 -19.63
N PRO A 82 0.98 -4.54 -20.92
CA PRO A 82 0.75 -3.52 -21.94
C PRO A 82 -0.74 -3.18 -22.13
N GLU A 83 -1.61 -4.19 -22.04
CA GLU A 83 -3.07 -4.04 -22.10
C GLU A 83 -3.59 -3.12 -20.99
N VAL A 84 -3.09 -3.33 -19.77
CA VAL A 84 -3.44 -2.54 -18.59
C VAL A 84 -2.87 -1.14 -18.74
N LYS A 85 -1.61 -1.02 -19.15
CA LYS A 85 -0.97 0.27 -19.46
C LYS A 85 -1.79 1.12 -20.44
N SER A 86 -2.40 0.50 -21.46
CA SER A 86 -3.26 1.22 -22.41
C SER A 86 -4.63 1.61 -21.86
N ALA A 87 -5.13 0.89 -20.86
CA ALA A 87 -6.38 1.24 -20.18
C ALA A 87 -6.21 2.47 -19.27
N PHE A 88 -5.00 2.67 -18.73
CA PHE A 88 -4.69 3.83 -17.90
C PHE A 88 -4.36 5.06 -18.77
N GLN A 89 -5.23 6.08 -18.72
CA GLN A 89 -5.11 7.35 -19.45
C GLN A 89 -4.53 8.47 -18.59
#